data_AF-A0A952TG39-F1
#
_entry.id   AF-A0A952TG39-F1
#
_cell.length_a   1.000
_cell.length_b   1.000
_cell.length_c   1.000
_cell.angle_alpha   90.00
_cell.angle_beta   90.00
_cell.angle_gamma   90.00
#
_symmetry.space_group_name_H-M   'P 1'
#
loop_
_entity.id
_entity.type
_entity.pdbx_description
1 polymer ?
#
loop_
_entity_poly.entity_id
_entity_poly.type
_entity_poly.pdbx_seq_one_letter_code
_entity_poly.pdbx_strand_id
1 'polypeptide(L)'
;MSETNNPAAANPAPVSTVILWEEDDRFVEPVRQALAGIDPKYSLLRAKDKEEFEKILNEGTPEFPPGARACLLILKSDPNISVADRGPVIVVDFEHSEDLVRQWAARGVFNLLFKPYDPLLLKQHLLMALSGDHPPGEFTVHNMKTTALIEMLKSIPMEALSEVGFTTRSDREVPHGRVTKFYGKVFEWGTQLSVFARCHDQRAHPLAPNEKTIFLTWFGTPREQLLQIRSRFTKKEELPLVWKENKPTETVNFLILGDPSPAGSDLAGTLSRTFSSSVIQSYTDLPGPKVPLPSPLTAVFVHRDLLDRCMTDPRFKEIPRIILVTATPKDEEFRAFADKSIDVVKLPTERMAFVKTMSVLFPQMKADEELSIHSFPWKENLDVGQAIEITEMNEAGLVMKYERALPIGTVRRFVLWLPVEAGMPFLTARCYLARPGPGQAGGFLNHFVFFGMSDHEIKHVRLWMRDNYIQQKNKG
;
A
#
# COMPACT_ATOMS: atom_id res chain seq x y z
N MET A 1 3.36 -65.70 -30.41
CA MET A 1 3.92 -65.49 -29.06
C MET A 1 5.02 -64.47 -29.19
N SER A 2 4.72 -63.21 -28.91
CA SER A 2 5.66 -62.09 -28.91
C SER A 2 5.65 -61.49 -27.52
N GLU A 3 6.72 -61.71 -26.76
CA GLU A 3 6.97 -61.04 -25.49
C GLU A 3 7.36 -59.59 -25.79
N THR A 4 6.46 -58.64 -25.52
CA THR A 4 6.81 -57.23 -25.44
C THR A 4 7.08 -56.86 -23.98
N ASN A 5 8.37 -56.81 -23.66
CA ASN A 5 8.93 -56.08 -22.53
C ASN A 5 8.52 -54.61 -22.57
N ASN A 6 7.88 -54.10 -21.51
CA ASN A 6 8.21 -52.78 -20.97
C ASN A 6 7.57 -52.54 -19.58
N PRO A 7 8.32 -52.67 -18.48
CA PRO A 7 8.03 -51.89 -17.29
C PRO A 7 8.80 -50.57 -17.42
N ALA A 8 8.08 -49.50 -17.78
CA ALA A 8 8.56 -48.17 -17.44
C ALA A 8 8.62 -48.12 -15.91
N ALA A 9 9.81 -48.32 -15.35
CA ALA A 9 10.06 -48.09 -13.94
C ALA A 9 9.65 -46.64 -13.65
N ALA A 10 8.58 -46.47 -12.87
CA ALA A 10 8.17 -45.16 -12.40
C ALA A 10 9.39 -44.51 -11.73
N ASN A 11 9.89 -43.40 -12.29
CA ASN A 11 10.95 -42.63 -11.67
C ASN A 11 10.54 -42.39 -10.20
N PRO A 12 11.38 -42.76 -9.22
CA PRO A 12 11.05 -42.53 -7.82
C PRO A 12 10.74 -41.05 -7.63
N ALA A 13 9.68 -40.75 -6.88
CA ALA A 13 9.29 -39.37 -6.59
C ALA A 13 10.50 -38.60 -6.04
N PRO A 14 10.73 -37.34 -6.48
CA PRO A 14 11.88 -36.57 -6.05
C PRO A 14 11.84 -36.40 -4.52
N VAL A 15 12.90 -36.84 -3.86
CA VAL A 15 13.08 -36.69 -2.41
C VAL A 15 13.30 -35.22 -2.08
N SER A 16 12.52 -34.70 -1.13
CA SER A 16 12.76 -33.36 -0.59
C SER A 16 14.08 -33.35 0.19
N THR A 17 15.04 -32.53 -0.23
CA THR A 17 16.34 -32.43 0.44
C THR A 17 16.50 -31.05 1.07
N VAL A 18 16.83 -31.03 2.36
CA VAL A 18 17.15 -29.80 3.08
C VAL A 18 18.58 -29.85 3.57
N ILE A 19 19.35 -28.81 3.21
CA ILE A 19 20.68 -28.60 3.76
C ILE A 19 20.55 -27.59 4.89
N LEU A 20 20.96 -27.98 6.08
CA LEU A 20 20.86 -27.23 7.31
C LEU A 20 22.25 -26.83 7.79
N TRP A 21 22.53 -25.53 7.82
CA TRP A 21 23.70 -25.00 8.52
C TRP A 21 23.31 -24.51 9.91
N GLU A 22 23.63 -25.30 10.94
CA GLU A 22 23.28 -25.01 12.33
C GLU A 22 24.23 -25.71 13.33
N GLU A 23 24.77 -24.90 14.24
CA GLU A 23 25.62 -25.34 15.35
C GLU A 23 24.77 -25.79 16.56
N ASP A 24 23.59 -25.17 16.77
CA ASP A 24 22.72 -25.44 17.91
C ASP A 24 21.67 -26.53 17.63
N ASP A 25 21.86 -27.70 18.26
CA ASP A 25 20.99 -28.88 18.15
C ASP A 25 19.52 -28.61 18.47
N ARG A 26 19.21 -27.57 19.26
CA ARG A 26 17.83 -27.24 19.65
C ARG A 26 16.96 -26.86 18.46
N PHE A 27 17.54 -26.38 17.36
CA PHE A 27 16.81 -25.99 16.16
C PHE A 27 16.73 -27.10 15.10
N VAL A 28 17.57 -28.13 15.21
CA VAL A 28 17.60 -29.26 14.27
C VAL A 28 16.33 -30.10 14.37
N GLU A 29 15.91 -30.42 15.60
CA GLU A 29 14.76 -31.31 15.83
C GLU A 29 13.42 -30.71 15.36
N PRO A 30 13.09 -29.43 15.61
CA PRO A 30 11.90 -28.80 15.02
C PRO A 30 11.87 -28.84 13.48
N VAL A 31 13.02 -28.64 12.82
CA VAL A 31 13.13 -28.73 11.35
C VAL A 31 12.88 -30.16 10.90
N ARG A 32 13.48 -31.14 11.58
CA ARG A 32 13.28 -32.57 11.30
C ARG A 32 11.81 -32.96 11.40
N GLN A 33 11.12 -32.54 12.46
CA GLN A 33 9.70 -32.80 12.68
C GLN A 33 8.82 -32.13 11.61
N ALA A 34 9.13 -30.89 11.25
CA ALA A 34 8.44 -30.20 10.18
C ALA A 34 8.57 -30.94 8.84
N LEU A 35 9.79 -31.36 8.47
CA LEU A 35 10.07 -32.10 7.23
C LEU A 35 9.42 -33.47 7.20
N ALA A 36 9.49 -34.24 8.30
CA ALA A 36 8.81 -35.53 8.41
C ALA A 36 7.28 -35.41 8.20
N GLY A 37 6.70 -34.28 8.60
CA GLY A 37 5.29 -33.98 8.37
C GLY A 37 4.96 -33.43 6.99
N ILE A 38 5.95 -33.12 6.15
CA ILE A 38 5.79 -32.63 4.77
C ILE A 38 6.03 -33.76 3.77
N ASP A 39 7.15 -34.46 3.91
CA ASP A 39 7.58 -35.55 3.04
C ASP A 39 8.20 -36.65 3.91
N PRO A 40 7.59 -37.84 4.03
CA PRO A 40 8.13 -38.92 4.85
C PRO A 40 9.46 -39.49 4.32
N LYS A 41 9.83 -39.18 3.07
CA LYS A 41 11.07 -39.65 2.43
C LYS A 41 12.16 -38.58 2.35
N TYR A 42 12.06 -37.51 3.13
CA TYR A 42 13.02 -36.40 3.11
C TYR A 42 14.46 -36.79 3.47
N SER A 43 15.42 -36.01 2.97
CA SER A 43 16.82 -36.02 3.40
C SER A 43 17.17 -34.70 4.09
N LEU A 44 17.84 -34.77 5.24
CA LEU A 44 18.32 -33.60 5.99
C LEU A 44 19.84 -33.69 6.14
N LEU A 45 20.56 -32.89 5.36
CA LEU A 45 22.02 -32.80 5.38
C LEU A 45 22.41 -31.68 6.35
N ARG A 46 23.21 -32.00 7.36
CA ARG A 46 23.66 -31.00 8.34
C ARG A 46 25.11 -30.62 8.06
N ALA A 47 25.35 -29.31 7.91
CA ALA A 47 26.68 -28.73 7.95
C ALA A 47 26.94 -28.12 9.34
N LYS A 48 28.11 -28.40 9.90
CA LYS A 48 28.55 -27.86 11.20
C LYS A 48 29.20 -26.49 11.07
N ASP A 49 29.82 -26.23 9.93
CA ASP A 49 30.50 -24.97 9.63
C ASP A 49 30.29 -24.53 8.18
N LYS A 50 30.78 -23.33 7.87
CA LYS A 50 30.64 -22.71 6.55
C LYS A 50 31.37 -23.51 5.46
N GLU A 51 32.51 -24.11 5.77
CA GLU A 51 33.32 -24.85 4.79
C GLU A 51 32.61 -26.15 4.40
N GLU A 52 32.09 -26.90 5.37
CA GLU A 52 31.26 -28.09 5.15
C GLU A 52 29.98 -27.73 4.38
N PHE A 53 29.36 -26.59 4.70
CA PHE A 53 28.17 -26.10 4.00
C PHE A 53 28.46 -25.77 2.52
N GLU A 54 29.51 -25.01 2.26
CA GLU A 54 29.94 -24.69 0.90
C GLU A 54 30.38 -25.94 0.13
N LYS A 55 31.01 -26.90 0.80
CA LYS A 55 31.38 -28.19 0.25
C LYS A 55 30.15 -29.00 -0.19
N ILE A 56 29.15 -29.17 0.69
CA ILE A 56 27.89 -29.86 0.36
C ILE A 56 27.19 -29.19 -0.83
N LEU A 57 27.23 -27.85 -0.90
CA LEU A 57 26.60 -27.10 -1.98
C LEU A 57 27.34 -27.19 -3.32
N ASN A 58 28.67 -27.16 -3.31
CA ASN A 58 29.49 -27.09 -4.52
C ASN A 58 29.81 -28.47 -5.11
N GLU A 59 30.11 -29.46 -4.26
CA GLU A 59 30.59 -30.76 -4.72
C GLU A 59 29.44 -31.71 -5.10
N GLY A 60 28.22 -31.44 -4.59
CA GLY A 60 27.08 -32.33 -4.73
C GLY A 60 27.30 -33.64 -3.98
N THR A 61 26.52 -33.90 -2.94
CA THR A 61 26.59 -35.22 -2.29
C THR A 61 25.85 -36.26 -3.15
N PRO A 62 26.18 -37.56 -3.05
CA PRO A 62 25.38 -38.63 -3.67
C PRO A 62 23.89 -38.58 -3.27
N GLU A 63 23.60 -37.92 -2.14
CA GLU A 63 22.27 -37.69 -1.56
C GLU A 63 21.55 -36.49 -2.19
N PHE A 64 22.20 -35.74 -3.08
CA PHE A 64 21.67 -34.60 -3.81
C PHE A 64 21.66 -34.85 -5.33
N PRO A 65 20.78 -35.73 -5.83
CA PRO A 65 20.73 -36.03 -7.24
C PRO A 65 20.25 -34.81 -8.05
N PRO A 66 20.74 -34.63 -9.30
CA PRO A 66 20.22 -33.61 -10.21
C PRO A 66 18.69 -33.74 -10.34
N GLY A 67 17.96 -32.68 -9.99
CA GLY A 67 16.48 -32.65 -10.04
C GLY A 67 15.75 -32.88 -8.71
N ALA A 68 16.46 -33.08 -7.59
CA ALA A 68 15.85 -33.09 -6.26
C ALA A 68 15.18 -31.72 -5.93
N ARG A 69 14.04 -31.76 -5.22
CA ARG A 69 13.43 -30.55 -4.65
C ARG A 69 14.26 -30.13 -3.45
N ALA A 70 15.12 -29.15 -3.65
CA ALA A 70 16.04 -28.69 -2.63
C ALA A 70 15.56 -27.39 -1.99
N CYS A 71 15.58 -27.33 -0.66
CA CYS A 71 15.45 -26.09 0.09
C CYS A 71 16.69 -25.91 0.96
N LEU A 72 17.28 -24.73 0.94
CA LEU A 72 18.47 -24.41 1.74
C LEU A 72 18.03 -23.70 3.02
N LEU A 73 18.37 -24.23 4.20
CA LEU A 73 18.05 -23.62 5.48
C LEU A 73 19.34 -23.14 6.17
N ILE A 74 19.50 -21.83 6.26
CA ILE A 74 20.68 -21.18 6.86
C ILE A 74 20.28 -20.59 8.22
N LEU A 75 20.77 -21.14 9.32
CA LEU A 75 20.35 -20.72 10.67
C LEU A 75 21.27 -19.69 11.36
N LYS A 76 22.27 -19.18 10.62
CA LYS A 76 23.14 -18.06 11.02
C LYS A 76 23.24 -17.09 9.86
N SER A 77 22.76 -15.86 10.05
CA SER A 77 22.78 -14.81 9.04
C SER A 77 24.21 -14.36 8.73
N ASP A 78 24.89 -15.08 7.83
CA ASP A 78 26.14 -14.59 7.22
C ASP A 78 25.81 -13.83 5.92
N PRO A 79 25.89 -12.48 5.92
CA PRO A 79 25.65 -11.67 4.73
C PRO A 79 26.71 -11.88 3.64
N ASN A 80 27.72 -12.72 3.83
CA ASN A 80 28.71 -13.06 2.81
C ASN A 80 28.35 -14.34 2.04
N ILE A 81 27.36 -15.12 2.47
CA ILE A 81 26.97 -16.32 1.72
C ILE A 81 26.31 -15.94 0.42
N SER A 82 26.79 -16.54 -0.67
CA SER A 82 26.12 -16.47 -1.97
C SER A 82 24.89 -17.38 -1.97
N VAL A 83 23.74 -16.77 -2.22
CA VAL A 83 22.44 -17.43 -2.35
C VAL A 83 21.90 -17.38 -3.78
N ALA A 84 22.65 -16.77 -4.71
CA ALA A 84 22.27 -16.67 -6.11
C ALA A 84 22.26 -18.05 -6.78
N ASP A 85 21.28 -18.28 -7.66
CA ASP A 85 21.09 -19.50 -8.48
C ASP A 85 20.91 -20.80 -7.68
N ARG A 86 20.78 -20.69 -6.36
CA ARG A 86 20.41 -21.79 -5.47
C ARG A 86 18.89 -21.80 -5.39
N GLY A 87 18.29 -22.98 -5.18
CA GLY A 87 16.85 -23.13 -4.99
C GLY A 87 16.31 -22.26 -3.84
N PRO A 88 15.06 -22.46 -3.40
CA PRO A 88 14.49 -21.67 -2.31
C PRO A 88 15.39 -21.71 -1.05
N VAL A 89 15.89 -20.54 -0.63
CA VAL A 89 16.72 -20.38 0.58
C VAL A 89 15.90 -19.74 1.69
N ILE A 90 15.80 -20.39 2.85
CA ILE A 90 15.24 -19.81 4.06
C ILE A 90 16.39 -19.47 5.00
N VAL A 91 16.46 -18.21 5.41
CA VAL A 91 17.40 -17.73 6.43
C VAL A 91 16.67 -17.63 7.75
N VAL A 92 17.38 -17.90 8.84
CA VAL A 92 16.84 -17.73 10.19
C VAL A 92 17.77 -16.86 11.02
N ASP A 93 17.18 -15.96 11.79
CA ASP A 93 17.89 -15.01 12.65
C ASP A 93 17.22 -14.92 14.03
N PHE A 94 17.93 -14.38 15.03
CA PHE A 94 17.37 -14.05 16.34
C PHE A 94 16.91 -12.59 16.41
N GLU A 95 17.55 -11.69 15.66
CA GLU A 95 17.29 -10.26 15.77
C GLU A 95 16.41 -9.77 14.62
N HIS A 96 15.23 -9.24 14.95
CA HIS A 96 14.35 -8.62 13.96
C HIS A 96 14.67 -7.13 13.79
N SER A 97 14.98 -6.71 12.56
CA SER A 97 15.01 -5.29 12.17
C SER A 97 14.54 -5.08 10.72
N GLU A 98 13.93 -3.93 10.43
CA GLU A 98 13.50 -3.61 9.05
C GLU A 98 14.67 -3.62 8.06
N ASP A 99 15.85 -3.15 8.47
CA ASP A 99 17.03 -3.12 7.61
C ASP A 99 17.50 -4.53 7.27
N LEU A 100 17.51 -5.44 8.24
CA LEU A 100 17.84 -6.85 8.01
C LEU A 100 16.85 -7.51 7.04
N VAL A 101 15.55 -7.29 7.24
CA VAL A 101 14.49 -7.79 6.34
C VAL A 101 14.71 -7.28 4.92
N ARG A 102 14.98 -5.98 4.74
CA ARG A 102 15.26 -5.38 3.42
C ARG A 102 16.52 -5.96 2.78
N GLN A 103 17.60 -6.11 3.54
CA GLN A 103 18.87 -6.67 3.05
C GLN A 103 18.66 -8.10 2.53
N TRP A 104 18.04 -8.98 3.31
CA TRP A 104 17.81 -10.36 2.87
C TRP A 104 16.81 -10.44 1.71
N ALA A 105 15.75 -9.64 1.73
CA ALA A 105 14.79 -9.57 0.64
C ALA A 105 15.45 -9.20 -0.71
N ALA A 106 16.43 -8.28 -0.68
CA ALA A 106 17.21 -7.88 -1.85
C ALA A 106 18.17 -8.97 -2.34
N ARG A 107 18.63 -9.86 -1.45
CA ARG A 107 19.59 -10.93 -1.78
C ARG A 107 18.97 -12.15 -2.47
N GLY A 108 17.66 -12.19 -2.69
CA GLY A 108 17.09 -13.33 -3.41
C GLY A 108 16.65 -14.51 -2.54
N VAL A 109 16.75 -14.44 -1.21
CA VAL A 109 16.32 -15.56 -0.35
C VAL A 109 14.81 -15.74 -0.35
N PHE A 110 14.33 -16.98 -0.31
CA PHE A 110 12.89 -17.30 -0.29
C PHE A 110 12.18 -16.70 0.91
N ASN A 111 12.75 -16.85 2.12
CA ASN A 111 12.22 -16.23 3.33
C ASN A 111 13.32 -15.92 4.37
N LEU A 112 13.01 -15.01 5.29
CA LEU A 112 13.70 -14.79 6.56
C LEU A 112 12.73 -15.14 7.69
N LEU A 113 13.11 -16.02 8.61
CA LEU A 113 12.32 -16.37 9.80
C LEU A 113 13.07 -15.96 11.07
N PHE A 114 12.34 -15.69 12.14
CA PHE A 114 12.95 -15.30 13.42
C PHE A 114 12.76 -16.38 14.49
N LYS A 115 13.79 -16.58 15.32
CA LYS A 115 13.80 -17.51 16.45
C LYS A 115 13.26 -16.82 17.72
N PRO A 116 12.53 -17.55 18.58
CA PRO A 116 12.01 -18.90 18.37
C PRO A 116 10.85 -18.89 17.35
N TYR A 117 10.88 -19.79 16.37
CA TYR A 117 9.80 -19.88 15.38
C TYR A 117 8.66 -20.77 15.87
N ASP A 118 7.43 -20.40 15.54
CA ASP A 118 6.25 -21.27 15.68
C ASP A 118 6.43 -22.52 14.78
N PRO A 119 6.34 -23.75 15.33
CA PRO A 119 6.55 -24.97 14.55
C PRO A 119 5.60 -25.14 13.36
N LEU A 120 4.36 -24.66 13.46
CA LEU A 120 3.38 -24.74 12.37
C LEU A 120 3.73 -23.76 11.26
N LEU A 121 4.22 -22.56 11.61
CA LEU A 121 4.70 -21.58 10.62
C LEU A 121 5.98 -22.05 9.94
N LEU A 122 6.94 -22.63 10.68
CA LEU A 122 8.13 -23.23 10.09
C LEU A 122 7.72 -24.30 9.06
N LYS A 123 6.82 -25.22 9.46
CA LYS A 123 6.32 -26.26 8.56
C LYS A 123 5.62 -25.66 7.33
N GLN A 124 4.81 -24.62 7.49
CA GLN A 124 4.15 -23.95 6.36
C GLN A 124 5.16 -23.34 5.38
N HIS A 125 6.17 -22.63 5.88
CA HIS A 125 7.18 -21.98 5.04
C HIS A 125 8.07 -22.98 4.32
N LEU A 126 8.47 -24.08 4.99
CA LEU A 126 9.19 -25.19 4.36
C LEU A 126 8.34 -25.84 3.26
N LEU A 127 7.05 -26.07 3.53
CA LEU A 127 6.13 -26.63 2.55
C LEU A 127 6.00 -25.72 1.32
N MET A 128 5.85 -24.41 1.51
CA MET A 128 5.79 -23.44 0.41
C MET A 128 7.09 -23.42 -0.40
N ALA A 129 8.25 -23.45 0.26
CA ALA A 129 9.54 -23.51 -0.41
C ALA A 129 9.68 -24.79 -1.25
N LEU A 130 9.34 -25.95 -0.69
CA LEU A 130 9.49 -27.25 -1.34
C LEU A 130 8.42 -27.53 -2.41
N SER A 131 7.30 -26.79 -2.42
CA SER A 131 6.22 -27.00 -3.40
C SER A 131 6.59 -26.53 -4.81
N GLY A 132 7.62 -25.70 -4.97
CA GLY A 132 8.12 -25.27 -6.27
C GLY A 132 7.15 -24.34 -6.99
N ASP A 133 6.72 -24.74 -8.18
CA ASP A 133 5.85 -23.98 -9.08
C ASP A 133 4.35 -24.20 -8.82
N HIS A 134 3.99 -24.88 -7.72
CA HIS A 134 2.61 -25.17 -7.36
C HIS A 134 2.32 -24.65 -5.94
N PRO A 135 1.09 -24.17 -5.65
CA PRO A 135 0.73 -23.89 -4.27
C PRO A 135 0.68 -25.20 -3.49
N PRO A 136 0.92 -25.18 -2.16
CA PRO A 136 0.74 -26.35 -1.31
C PRO A 136 -0.66 -26.96 -1.47
N GLY A 137 -0.73 -28.29 -1.57
CA GLY A 137 -2.01 -29.00 -1.63
C GLY A 137 -2.77 -28.97 -0.30
N GLU A 138 -2.03 -28.90 0.81
CA GLU A 138 -2.54 -28.78 2.16
C GLU A 138 -1.84 -27.63 2.88
N PHE A 139 -2.54 -26.99 3.82
CA PHE A 139 -1.98 -25.91 4.65
C PHE A 139 -1.87 -26.41 6.10
N THR A 140 -0.74 -26.14 6.73
CA THR A 140 -0.48 -26.48 8.14
C THR A 140 -1.07 -25.44 9.08
N VAL A 141 -1.22 -24.20 8.60
CA VAL A 141 -1.95 -23.12 9.25
C VAL A 141 -3.31 -22.91 8.61
N HIS A 142 -4.24 -22.31 9.35
CA HIS A 142 -5.58 -22.04 8.83
C HIS A 142 -5.53 -21.16 7.58
N ASN A 143 -6.04 -21.67 6.45
CA ASN A 143 -6.18 -20.91 5.21
C ASN A 143 -7.60 -20.38 5.06
N MET A 144 -7.76 -19.06 5.09
CA MET A 144 -9.03 -18.38 4.94
C MET A 144 -9.24 -18.03 3.47
N LYS A 145 -10.23 -18.65 2.83
CA LYS A 145 -10.73 -18.20 1.51
C LYS A 145 -11.59 -16.98 1.73
N THR A 146 -11.22 -15.87 1.11
CA THR A 146 -11.85 -14.58 1.39
C THR A 146 -11.82 -13.69 0.16
N THR A 147 -12.76 -12.76 0.04
CA THR A 147 -12.66 -11.67 -0.93
C THR A 147 -12.61 -10.37 -0.14
N ALA A 148 -11.42 -9.80 -0.05
CA ALA A 148 -11.17 -8.59 0.71
C ALA A 148 -10.27 -7.64 -0.08
N LEU A 149 -10.48 -6.34 0.10
CA LEU A 149 -9.59 -5.31 -0.41
C LEU A 149 -8.54 -4.99 0.65
N ILE A 150 -7.27 -5.06 0.26
CA ILE A 150 -6.14 -4.58 1.06
C ILE A 150 -5.33 -3.60 0.21
N GLU A 151 -4.26 -3.03 0.75
CA GLU A 151 -3.35 -2.19 -0.03
C GLU A 151 -1.99 -2.83 -0.24
N MET A 152 -1.56 -2.83 -1.50
CA MET A 152 -0.18 -3.06 -1.90
C MET A 152 0.54 -1.72 -1.98
N LEU A 153 1.68 -1.61 -1.31
CA LEU A 153 2.46 -0.38 -1.23
C LEU A 153 3.54 -0.32 -2.30
N LYS A 154 3.73 0.87 -2.88
CA LYS A 154 4.88 1.23 -3.71
C LYS A 154 5.62 2.40 -3.07
N SER A 155 6.90 2.22 -2.76
CA SER A 155 7.74 3.31 -2.24
C SER A 155 8.04 4.33 -3.36
N ILE A 156 7.87 5.62 -3.07
CA ILE A 156 8.16 6.74 -3.96
C ILE A 156 8.90 7.85 -3.21
N PRO A 157 9.79 8.61 -3.85
CA PRO A 157 10.45 9.73 -3.21
C PRO A 157 9.51 10.94 -3.10
N MET A 158 9.32 11.50 -1.91
CA MET A 158 8.75 12.84 -1.78
C MET A 158 9.86 13.85 -2.03
N GLU A 159 9.58 14.92 -2.76
CA GLU A 159 10.57 15.96 -3.07
C GLU A 159 10.37 17.23 -2.28
N ALA A 160 9.10 17.58 -2.05
CA ALA A 160 8.74 18.75 -1.29
C ALA A 160 7.37 18.61 -0.65
N LEU A 161 7.17 19.38 0.41
CA LEU A 161 5.97 19.41 1.23
C LEU A 161 5.53 20.86 1.45
N SER A 162 4.22 21.10 1.45
CA SER A 162 3.64 22.44 1.56
C SER A 162 2.33 22.42 2.37
N GLU A 163 1.76 23.59 2.60
CA GLU A 163 0.47 23.72 3.29
C GLU A 163 -0.71 23.16 2.48
N VAL A 164 -0.59 23.07 1.15
CA VAL A 164 -1.68 22.63 0.26
C VAL A 164 -1.52 21.20 -0.26
N GLY A 165 -0.34 20.61 -0.06
CA GLY A 165 0.00 19.33 -0.66
C GLY A 165 1.49 19.02 -0.63
N PHE A 166 1.91 18.09 -1.47
CA PHE A 166 3.32 17.71 -1.66
C PHE A 166 3.62 17.40 -3.11
N THR A 167 4.92 17.26 -3.43
CA THR A 167 5.36 16.80 -4.75
C THR A 167 6.15 15.51 -4.64
N THR A 168 6.06 14.71 -5.69
CA THR A 168 6.78 13.44 -5.82
C THR A 168 7.21 13.22 -7.26
N ARG A 169 8.01 12.18 -7.51
CA ARG A 169 8.46 11.78 -8.84
C ARG A 169 7.82 10.49 -9.29
N SER A 170 7.54 10.42 -10.58
CA SER A 170 7.04 9.21 -11.23
C SER A 170 7.64 9.07 -12.62
N ASP A 171 8.04 7.85 -12.96
CA ASP A 171 8.41 7.42 -14.31
C ASP A 171 7.19 7.24 -15.23
N ARG A 172 5.98 7.34 -14.65
CA ARG A 172 4.70 7.16 -15.32
C ARG A 172 3.81 8.37 -15.13
N GLU A 173 2.93 8.56 -16.10
CA GLU A 173 1.82 9.50 -15.99
C GLU A 173 0.89 9.13 -14.85
N VAL A 174 0.55 10.13 -14.03
CA VAL A 174 -0.50 10.03 -13.03
C VAL A 174 -1.69 10.82 -13.55
N PRO A 175 -2.85 10.20 -13.80
CA PRO A 175 -4.01 10.91 -14.33
C PRO A 175 -4.39 12.10 -13.45
N HIS A 176 -4.67 13.24 -14.08
CA HIS A 176 -5.21 14.40 -13.37
C HIS A 176 -6.49 14.03 -12.62
N GLY A 177 -6.63 14.52 -11.38
CA GLY A 177 -7.75 14.21 -10.50
C GLY A 177 -7.66 12.86 -9.80
N ARG A 178 -6.69 12.00 -10.12
CA ARG A 178 -6.50 10.72 -9.43
C ARG A 178 -6.26 10.95 -7.93
N VAL A 179 -7.16 10.44 -7.09
CA VAL A 179 -6.97 10.41 -5.64
C VAL A 179 -6.27 9.12 -5.26
N THR A 180 -5.27 9.22 -4.38
CA THR A 180 -4.50 8.07 -3.91
C THR A 180 -4.16 8.26 -2.43
N LYS A 181 -4.01 7.14 -1.72
CA LYS A 181 -3.64 7.11 -0.31
C LYS A 181 -2.13 6.99 -0.19
N PHE A 182 -1.53 7.79 0.68
CA PHE A 182 -0.08 7.83 0.90
C PHE A 182 0.21 7.63 2.38
N TYR A 183 1.20 6.79 2.66
CA TYR A 183 1.66 6.42 3.99
C TYR A 183 3.04 7.02 4.25
N GLY A 184 3.25 7.54 5.46
CA GLY A 184 4.57 8.04 5.86
C GLY A 184 4.57 8.65 7.24
N LYS A 185 5.73 8.59 7.92
CA LYS A 185 5.93 9.18 9.26
C LYS A 185 5.68 10.69 9.29
N VAL A 186 5.84 11.37 8.16
CA VAL A 186 5.48 12.77 7.98
C VAL A 186 3.99 13.06 8.19
N PHE A 187 3.14 12.07 7.92
CA PHE A 187 1.68 12.15 8.04
C PHE A 187 1.14 11.58 9.35
N GLU A 188 1.98 11.02 10.20
CA GLU A 188 1.56 10.39 11.44
C GLU A 188 0.90 11.38 12.40
N TRP A 189 -0.40 11.23 12.65
CA TRP A 189 -1.18 12.04 13.61
C TRP A 189 -2.17 11.18 14.38
N GLY A 190 -2.06 11.15 15.71
CA GLY A 190 -3.00 10.39 16.56
C GLY A 190 -3.03 8.91 16.17
N THR A 191 -4.13 8.47 15.58
CA THR A 191 -4.33 7.09 15.10
C THR A 191 -4.12 6.91 13.59
N GLN A 192 -3.70 7.95 12.86
CA GLN A 192 -3.54 7.95 11.41
C GLN A 192 -2.06 7.98 11.02
N LEU A 193 -1.67 7.24 9.99
CA LEU A 193 -0.32 7.22 9.40
C LEU A 193 -0.33 7.66 7.93
N SER A 194 -1.50 8.03 7.43
CA SER A 194 -1.73 8.26 6.01
C SER A 194 -2.51 9.53 5.74
N VAL A 195 -2.45 9.95 4.48
CA VAL A 195 -3.26 11.03 3.89
C VAL A 195 -3.80 10.57 2.55
N PHE A 196 -4.96 11.07 2.18
CA PHE A 196 -5.40 11.05 0.79
C PHE A 196 -4.92 12.31 0.10
N ALA A 197 -4.42 12.15 -1.12
CA ALA A 197 -3.96 13.26 -1.95
C ALA A 197 -4.44 13.07 -3.39
N ARG A 198 -4.69 14.19 -4.07
CA ARG A 198 -5.18 14.24 -5.44
C ARG A 198 -4.12 14.79 -6.38
N CYS A 199 -3.91 14.11 -7.50
CA CYS A 199 -3.04 14.61 -8.56
C CYS A 199 -3.65 15.87 -9.18
N HIS A 200 -3.06 17.03 -8.87
CA HIS A 200 -3.49 18.33 -9.39
C HIS A 200 -2.77 18.69 -10.69
N ASP A 201 -1.48 18.40 -10.78
CA ASP A 201 -0.67 18.74 -11.95
C ASP A 201 0.49 17.76 -12.10
N GLN A 202 1.05 17.68 -13.31
CA GLN A 202 2.25 16.92 -13.58
C GLN A 202 3.09 17.66 -14.62
N ARG A 203 4.40 17.73 -14.39
CA ARG A 203 5.34 18.45 -15.27
C ARG A 203 6.59 17.61 -15.48
N ALA A 204 7.33 17.89 -16.55
CA ALA A 204 8.65 17.28 -16.74
C ALA A 204 9.55 17.60 -15.55
N HIS A 205 10.23 16.61 -15.00
CA HIS A 205 11.11 16.83 -13.85
C HIS A 205 12.37 17.59 -14.30
N PRO A 206 12.77 18.68 -13.61
CA PRO A 206 13.84 19.57 -14.08
C PRO A 206 15.22 18.92 -14.15
N LEU A 207 15.49 17.90 -13.32
CA LEU A 207 16.79 17.21 -13.25
C LEU A 207 16.76 15.76 -13.75
N ALA A 208 15.60 15.24 -14.14
CA ALA A 208 15.42 13.82 -14.49
C ALA A 208 14.50 13.73 -15.72
N PRO A 209 15.06 13.76 -16.94
CA PRO A 209 14.28 13.98 -18.16
C PRO A 209 13.27 12.86 -18.48
N ASN A 210 13.44 11.67 -17.90
CA ASN A 210 12.53 10.54 -18.04
C ASN A 210 11.47 10.44 -16.92
N GLU A 211 11.47 11.40 -15.99
CA GLU A 211 10.55 11.42 -14.86
C GLU A 211 9.67 12.67 -14.91
N LYS A 212 8.52 12.59 -14.24
CA LYS A 212 7.59 13.70 -14.05
C LYS A 212 7.56 14.10 -12.57
N THR A 213 7.56 15.40 -12.30
CA THR A 213 7.17 15.93 -10.99
C THR A 213 5.65 15.94 -10.92
N ILE A 214 5.09 15.23 -9.95
CA ILE A 214 3.66 15.12 -9.70
C ILE A 214 3.31 16.04 -8.53
N PHE A 215 2.36 16.95 -8.75
CA PHE A 215 1.84 17.87 -7.74
C PHE A 215 0.55 17.31 -7.15
N LEU A 216 0.58 17.03 -5.85
CA LEU A 216 -0.48 16.35 -5.13
C LEU A 216 -1.08 17.30 -4.10
N THR A 217 -2.36 17.65 -4.22
CA THR A 217 -3.06 18.44 -3.19
C THR A 217 -3.67 17.54 -2.14
N TRP A 218 -3.80 18.01 -0.90
CA TRP A 218 -4.54 17.30 0.14
C TRP A 218 -5.97 16.97 -0.30
N PHE A 219 -6.51 15.85 0.18
CA PHE A 219 -7.90 15.44 -0.09
C PHE A 219 -8.53 14.92 1.21
N GLY A 220 -9.28 15.75 1.92
CA GLY A 220 -9.94 15.32 3.16
C GLY A 220 -9.04 15.16 4.38
N THR A 221 -7.89 15.83 4.40
CA THR A 221 -6.95 15.83 5.53
C THR A 221 -7.57 16.60 6.72
N PRO A 222 -7.66 16.02 7.93
CA PRO A 222 -8.12 16.72 9.12
C PRO A 222 -7.27 17.94 9.47
N ARG A 223 -7.89 18.94 10.09
CA ARG A 223 -7.22 20.17 10.54
C ARG A 223 -6.01 19.90 11.41
N GLU A 224 -6.14 18.99 12.37
CA GLU A 224 -5.09 18.69 13.33
C GLU A 224 -3.86 18.05 12.65
N GLN A 225 -4.09 17.19 11.66
CA GLN A 225 -3.04 16.59 10.85
C GLN A 225 -2.36 17.66 9.97
N LEU A 226 -3.11 18.58 9.37
CA LEU A 226 -2.54 19.73 8.64
C LEU A 226 -1.68 20.62 9.52
N LEU A 227 -2.16 20.94 10.74
CA LEU A 227 -1.41 21.73 11.72
C LEU A 227 -0.09 21.04 12.12
N GLN A 228 -0.11 19.71 12.28
CA GLN A 228 1.09 18.95 12.59
C GLN A 228 2.05 18.87 11.40
N ILE A 229 1.56 18.68 10.18
CA ILE A 229 2.40 18.71 8.98
C ILE A 229 3.11 20.08 8.92
N ARG A 230 2.35 21.16 9.13
CA ARG A 230 2.85 22.53 9.11
C ARG A 230 3.88 22.82 10.20
N SER A 231 3.73 22.23 11.39
CA SER A 231 4.69 22.44 12.49
C SER A 231 6.08 21.87 12.19
N ARG A 232 6.20 20.99 11.19
CA ARG A 232 7.48 20.43 10.73
C ARG A 232 8.22 21.32 9.73
N PHE A 233 7.61 22.40 9.25
CA PHE A 233 8.23 23.30 8.28
C PHE A 233 9.36 24.10 8.93
N THR A 234 10.58 23.90 8.45
CA THR A 234 11.73 24.68 8.91
C THR A 234 11.89 25.92 8.03
N LYS A 235 11.92 27.12 8.64
CA LYS A 235 12.00 28.39 7.91
C LYS A 235 13.30 28.60 7.09
N LYS A 236 14.26 27.67 7.14
CA LYS A 236 15.60 27.86 6.58
C LYS A 236 15.76 27.38 5.14
N GLU A 237 14.86 26.53 4.65
CA GLU A 237 14.98 25.89 3.33
C GLU A 237 13.65 25.99 2.59
N GLU A 238 13.24 27.20 2.23
CA GLU A 238 12.07 27.37 1.38
C GLU A 238 12.47 27.20 -0.10
N LEU A 239 11.75 26.36 -0.82
CA LEU A 239 11.85 26.26 -2.27
C LEU A 239 10.69 27.00 -2.92
N PRO A 240 10.95 27.83 -3.95
CA PRO A 240 9.90 28.41 -4.77
C PRO A 240 9.31 27.31 -5.65
N LEU A 241 8.39 26.53 -5.10
CA LEU A 241 7.56 25.61 -5.87
C LEU A 241 6.36 26.38 -6.40
N VAL A 242 6.36 26.60 -7.72
CA VAL A 242 5.28 27.29 -8.40
C VAL A 242 4.15 26.28 -8.65
N TRP A 243 3.18 26.22 -7.74
CA TRP A 243 2.00 25.34 -7.88
C TRP A 243 1.19 25.66 -9.15
N LYS A 244 1.07 26.94 -9.52
CA LYS A 244 0.70 27.50 -10.83
C LYS A 244 0.79 29.02 -10.73
N GLU A 245 0.96 29.73 -11.84
CA GLU A 245 0.83 31.19 -11.84
C GLU A 245 -0.64 31.59 -11.72
N ASN A 246 -0.96 32.43 -10.73
CA ASN A 246 -2.26 33.08 -10.66
C ASN A 246 -2.39 34.04 -11.84
N LYS A 247 -3.40 33.81 -12.68
CA LYS A 247 -3.80 34.73 -13.75
C LYS A 247 -5.22 35.17 -13.43
N PRO A 248 -5.39 36.19 -12.58
CA PRO A 248 -6.72 36.65 -12.21
C PRO A 248 -7.38 37.27 -13.44
N THR A 249 -8.35 36.58 -14.01
CA THR A 249 -9.04 37.02 -15.23
C THR A 249 -10.54 37.22 -15.04
N GLU A 250 -11.17 36.55 -14.07
CA GLU A 250 -12.63 36.45 -14.01
C GLU A 250 -13.19 36.41 -12.58
N THR A 251 -14.43 36.89 -12.44
CA THR A 251 -15.23 36.73 -11.23
C THR A 251 -15.60 35.25 -11.06
N VAL A 252 -15.37 34.71 -9.87
CA VAL A 252 -15.67 33.33 -9.52
C VAL A 252 -16.95 33.28 -8.70
N ASN A 253 -17.93 32.49 -9.13
CA ASN A 253 -19.18 32.35 -8.39
C ASN A 253 -19.19 30.99 -7.66
N PHE A 254 -19.36 31.02 -6.35
CA PHE A 254 -19.48 29.84 -5.50
C PHE A 254 -20.89 29.71 -4.94
N LEU A 255 -21.35 28.46 -4.87
CA LEU A 255 -22.57 28.08 -4.19
C LEU A 255 -22.23 27.16 -3.03
N ILE A 256 -22.69 27.47 -1.82
CA ILE A 256 -22.55 26.62 -0.64
C ILE A 256 -23.92 26.04 -0.29
N LEU A 257 -24.00 24.71 -0.17
CA LEU A 257 -25.24 23.97 0.09
C LEU A 257 -25.11 23.12 1.34
N GLY A 258 -26.11 23.20 2.22
CA GLY A 258 -26.29 22.24 3.30
C GLY A 258 -25.45 22.50 4.55
N ASP A 259 -25.01 23.74 4.77
CA ASP A 259 -24.28 24.08 5.98
C ASP A 259 -25.15 24.84 7.00
N PRO A 260 -25.77 24.14 7.96
CA PRO A 260 -26.48 24.78 9.06
C PRO A 260 -25.53 25.21 10.20
N SER A 261 -24.23 24.91 10.11
CA SER A 261 -23.28 25.12 11.21
C SER A 261 -22.66 26.53 11.19
N PRO A 262 -22.27 27.08 12.36
CA PRO A 262 -21.44 28.28 12.42
C PRO A 262 -20.10 28.13 11.68
N ALA A 263 -19.61 26.91 11.47
CA ALA A 263 -18.37 26.65 10.74
C ALA A 263 -18.54 26.88 9.23
N GLY A 264 -19.73 26.66 8.69
CA GLY A 264 -20.06 26.92 7.28
C GLY A 264 -20.25 28.36 6.92
N SER A 265 -20.94 29.09 7.78
CA SER A 265 -21.03 30.54 7.65
C SER A 265 -19.62 31.16 7.71
N ASP A 266 -18.68 30.54 8.43
CA ASP A 266 -17.28 30.96 8.42
C ASP A 266 -16.53 30.63 7.12
N LEU A 267 -16.89 29.56 6.38
CA LEU A 267 -16.32 29.31 5.05
C LEU A 267 -16.72 30.40 4.05
N ALA A 268 -18.02 30.71 3.96
CA ALA A 268 -18.51 31.79 3.12
C ALA A 268 -17.84 33.12 3.48
N GLY A 269 -17.83 33.46 4.78
CA GLY A 269 -17.17 34.67 5.26
C GLY A 269 -15.66 34.69 4.98
N THR A 270 -14.98 33.55 5.09
CA THR A 270 -13.55 33.43 4.81
C THR A 270 -13.25 33.68 3.34
N LEU A 271 -13.97 33.02 2.43
CA LEU A 271 -13.78 33.20 1.00
C LEU A 271 -14.08 34.65 0.58
N SER A 272 -15.22 35.22 1.02
CA SER A 272 -15.58 36.61 0.68
C SER A 272 -14.61 37.65 1.22
N ARG A 273 -14.00 37.42 2.40
CA ARG A 273 -12.98 38.32 2.98
C ARG A 273 -11.61 38.20 2.32
N THR A 274 -11.33 37.07 1.66
CA THR A 274 -9.99 36.77 1.14
C THR A 274 -9.90 37.00 -0.37
N PHE A 275 -11.01 36.79 -1.09
CA PHE A 275 -11.07 36.86 -2.54
C PHE A 275 -12.13 37.87 -2.99
N SER A 276 -11.73 39.12 -3.24
CA SER A 276 -12.60 40.18 -3.77
C SER A 276 -13.32 39.83 -5.06
N SER A 277 -12.75 38.94 -5.88
CA SER A 277 -13.36 38.48 -7.14
C SER A 277 -14.33 37.31 -6.95
N SER A 278 -14.70 36.95 -5.72
CA SER A 278 -15.63 35.87 -5.44
C SER A 278 -17.03 36.37 -5.09
N VAL A 279 -18.05 35.77 -5.70
CA VAL A 279 -19.46 35.95 -5.33
C VAL A 279 -19.93 34.65 -4.71
N ILE A 280 -20.45 34.73 -3.49
CA ILE A 280 -20.79 33.54 -2.70
C ILE A 280 -22.26 33.59 -2.32
N GLN A 281 -22.99 32.55 -2.69
CA GLN A 281 -24.35 32.31 -2.24
C GLN A 281 -24.38 31.06 -1.38
N SER A 282 -25.13 31.10 -0.28
CA SER A 282 -25.24 29.98 0.65
C SER A 282 -26.70 29.64 0.90
N TYR A 283 -27.02 28.35 0.87
CA TYR A 283 -28.34 27.82 1.17
C TYR A 283 -28.23 26.66 2.16
N THR A 284 -29.20 26.55 3.06
CA THR A 284 -29.28 25.43 4.01
C THR A 284 -29.74 24.13 3.36
N ASP A 285 -30.36 24.19 2.19
CA ASP A 285 -30.77 23.05 1.38
C ASP A 285 -30.62 23.36 -0.11
N LEU A 286 -30.83 22.37 -0.98
CA LEU A 286 -30.88 22.54 -2.42
C LEU A 286 -31.97 23.54 -2.80
N PRO A 287 -31.63 24.69 -3.41
CA PRO A 287 -32.62 25.69 -3.77
C PRO A 287 -33.60 25.13 -4.82
N GLY A 288 -34.88 25.50 -4.71
CA GLY A 288 -35.91 25.02 -5.62
C GLY A 288 -35.61 25.31 -7.10
N PRO A 289 -36.25 24.60 -8.04
CA PRO A 289 -35.91 24.69 -9.48
C PRO A 289 -36.14 26.09 -10.09
N LYS A 290 -36.95 26.93 -9.44
CA LYS A 290 -37.23 28.31 -9.86
C LYS A 290 -36.25 29.34 -9.28
N VAL A 291 -35.41 28.96 -8.34
CA VAL A 291 -34.42 29.87 -7.75
C VAL A 291 -33.25 29.97 -8.72
N PRO A 292 -32.93 31.18 -9.22
CA PRO A 292 -31.79 31.36 -10.12
C PRO A 292 -30.49 31.07 -9.38
N LEU A 293 -29.64 30.26 -9.99
CA LEU A 293 -28.27 30.03 -9.53
C LEU A 293 -27.35 31.15 -10.06
N PRO A 294 -26.20 31.41 -9.40
CA PRO A 294 -25.18 32.28 -9.97
C PRO A 294 -24.80 31.81 -11.38
N SER A 295 -24.53 32.72 -12.30
CA SER A 295 -24.11 32.38 -13.66
C SER A 295 -22.99 33.33 -14.11
N PRO A 296 -21.82 32.81 -14.53
CA PRO A 296 -21.46 31.39 -14.58
C PRO A 296 -21.15 30.83 -13.18
N LEU A 297 -21.68 29.65 -12.82
CA LEU A 297 -21.35 28.99 -11.54
C LEU A 297 -20.02 28.23 -11.68
N THR A 298 -19.03 28.59 -10.85
CA THR A 298 -17.67 28.04 -10.94
C THR A 298 -17.50 26.76 -10.13
N ALA A 299 -18.01 26.73 -8.90
CA ALA A 299 -18.00 25.52 -8.08
C ALA A 299 -19.13 25.49 -7.06
N VAL A 300 -19.46 24.29 -6.61
CA VAL A 300 -20.43 24.05 -5.53
C VAL A 300 -19.74 23.38 -4.35
N PHE A 301 -19.83 24.01 -3.19
CA PHE A 301 -19.52 23.39 -1.90
C PHE A 301 -20.77 22.68 -1.39
N VAL A 302 -20.74 21.36 -1.31
CA VAL A 302 -21.92 20.56 -0.96
C VAL A 302 -21.68 19.76 0.30
N HIS A 303 -22.55 19.95 1.30
CA HIS A 303 -22.57 19.07 2.46
C HIS A 303 -22.84 17.63 2.03
N ARG A 304 -22.15 16.67 2.65
CA ARG A 304 -22.21 15.25 2.26
C ARG A 304 -23.65 14.72 2.11
N ASP A 305 -24.57 15.15 2.99
CA ASP A 305 -25.96 14.68 3.03
C ASP A 305 -26.80 15.18 1.83
N LEU A 306 -26.33 16.21 1.11
CA LEU A 306 -26.97 16.75 -0.08
C LEU A 306 -26.29 16.28 -1.38
N LEU A 307 -25.19 15.53 -1.29
CA LEU A 307 -24.38 15.16 -2.45
C LEU A 307 -25.21 14.44 -3.51
N ASP A 308 -25.94 13.39 -3.15
CA ASP A 308 -26.68 12.60 -4.14
C ASP A 308 -27.79 13.42 -4.81
N ARG A 309 -28.51 14.27 -4.06
CA ARG A 309 -29.50 15.21 -4.61
C ARG A 309 -28.85 16.17 -5.61
N CYS A 310 -27.69 16.73 -5.26
CA CYS A 310 -26.93 17.63 -6.13
C CYS A 310 -26.42 16.91 -7.39
N MET A 311 -26.00 15.64 -7.29
CA MET A 311 -25.55 14.84 -8.43
C MET A 311 -26.68 14.54 -9.43
N THR A 312 -27.91 14.40 -8.95
CA THR A 312 -29.08 14.14 -9.81
C THR A 312 -29.69 15.39 -10.43
N ASP A 313 -29.38 16.57 -9.91
CA ASP A 313 -29.94 17.82 -10.40
C ASP A 313 -29.17 18.30 -11.65
N PRO A 314 -29.85 18.46 -12.80
CA PRO A 314 -29.21 18.76 -14.07
C PRO A 314 -28.46 20.10 -14.08
N ARG A 315 -28.80 21.02 -13.17
CA ARG A 315 -28.14 22.33 -13.04
C ARG A 315 -26.67 22.21 -12.63
N PHE A 316 -26.25 21.08 -12.06
CA PHE A 316 -24.89 20.89 -11.54
C PHE A 316 -24.03 19.93 -12.35
N LYS A 317 -24.57 19.31 -13.42
CA LYS A 317 -23.95 18.15 -14.10
C LYS A 317 -22.46 18.35 -14.42
N GLU A 318 -22.08 19.52 -14.92
CA GLU A 318 -20.73 19.85 -15.41
C GLU A 318 -19.94 20.76 -14.47
N ILE A 319 -20.49 21.07 -13.30
CA ILE A 319 -19.90 22.04 -12.39
C ILE A 319 -18.92 21.32 -11.46
N PRO A 320 -17.69 21.83 -11.29
CA PRO A 320 -16.78 21.34 -10.26
C PRO A 320 -17.43 21.36 -8.87
N ARG A 321 -17.27 20.26 -8.13
CA ARG A 321 -17.89 20.08 -6.80
C ARG A 321 -16.81 19.93 -5.73
N ILE A 322 -16.93 20.67 -4.64
CA ILE A 322 -16.12 20.49 -3.43
C ILE A 322 -17.05 19.94 -2.36
N ILE A 323 -16.69 18.82 -1.73
CA ILE A 323 -17.54 18.21 -0.72
C ILE A 323 -17.15 18.73 0.67
N LEU A 324 -18.13 19.24 1.41
CA LEU A 324 -18.00 19.59 2.81
C LEU A 324 -18.43 18.41 3.69
N VAL A 325 -17.56 18.02 4.62
CA VAL A 325 -17.80 16.89 5.51
C VAL A 325 -17.75 17.35 6.96
N THR A 326 -18.86 17.19 7.66
CA THR A 326 -19.02 17.54 9.09
C THR A 326 -18.67 16.40 10.05
N ALA A 327 -18.45 15.18 9.55
CA ALA A 327 -18.00 14.01 10.30
C ALA A 327 -16.68 13.43 9.74
N THR A 328 -16.10 12.43 10.40
CA THR A 328 -14.90 11.74 9.88
C THR A 328 -15.35 10.61 8.93
N PRO A 329 -15.20 10.76 7.60
CA PRO A 329 -15.58 9.72 6.66
C PRO A 329 -14.59 8.55 6.75
N LYS A 330 -15.09 7.36 6.43
CA LYS A 330 -14.28 6.15 6.27
C LYS A 330 -13.51 6.19 4.94
N ASP A 331 -12.48 5.37 4.84
CA ASP A 331 -11.69 5.20 3.61
C ASP A 331 -12.52 4.89 2.35
N GLU A 332 -13.53 4.03 2.48
CA GLU A 332 -14.43 3.68 1.40
C GLU A 332 -15.22 4.90 0.89
N GLU A 333 -15.62 5.78 1.81
CA GLU A 333 -16.32 7.03 1.47
C GLU A 333 -15.37 8.00 0.75
N PHE A 334 -14.11 8.12 1.17
CA PHE A 334 -13.12 8.93 0.45
C PHE A 334 -12.92 8.49 -1.00
N ARG A 335 -12.86 7.18 -1.23
CA ARG A 335 -12.75 6.62 -2.59
C ARG A 335 -14.02 6.93 -3.39
N ALA A 336 -15.19 6.79 -2.79
CA ALA A 336 -16.46 7.14 -3.45
C ALA A 336 -16.57 8.65 -3.75
N PHE A 337 -16.00 9.51 -2.91
CA PHE A 337 -15.98 10.96 -3.11
C PHE A 337 -14.96 11.41 -4.16
N ALA A 338 -13.88 10.64 -4.37
CA ALA A 338 -12.84 10.96 -5.33
C ALA A 338 -13.42 11.18 -6.75
N ASP A 339 -14.37 10.35 -7.17
CA ASP A 339 -14.99 10.41 -8.49
C ASP A 339 -16.08 11.50 -8.61
N LYS A 340 -16.58 12.01 -7.48
CA LYS A 340 -17.72 12.95 -7.43
C LYS A 340 -17.31 14.40 -7.18
N SER A 341 -16.07 14.64 -6.75
CA SER A 341 -15.60 15.95 -6.29
C SER A 341 -14.21 16.27 -6.79
N ILE A 342 -13.78 17.53 -6.66
CA ILE A 342 -12.40 17.98 -6.84
C ILE A 342 -11.63 18.02 -5.52
N ASP A 343 -12.32 18.15 -4.39
CA ASP A 343 -11.74 18.11 -3.05
C ASP A 343 -12.80 17.72 -2.00
N VAL A 344 -12.33 17.29 -0.83
CA VAL A 344 -13.10 17.02 0.37
C VAL A 344 -12.56 17.88 1.51
N VAL A 345 -13.39 18.73 2.09
CA VAL A 345 -13.03 19.61 3.21
C VAL A 345 -13.67 19.07 4.48
N LYS A 346 -12.86 18.73 5.48
CA LYS A 346 -13.34 18.37 6.82
C LYS A 346 -13.55 19.62 7.66
N LEU A 347 -14.67 19.68 8.36
CA LEU A 347 -14.98 20.77 9.30
C LEU A 347 -14.73 20.35 10.75
N PRO A 348 -14.11 21.22 11.59
CA PRO A 348 -13.52 22.51 11.22
C PRO A 348 -12.25 22.31 10.37
N THR A 349 -12.01 23.21 9.41
CA THR A 349 -10.81 23.19 8.57
C THR A 349 -9.74 24.16 9.08
N GLU A 350 -8.48 23.97 8.68
CA GLU A 350 -7.44 24.98 8.89
C GLU A 350 -7.60 26.09 7.85
N ARG A 351 -7.89 27.31 8.31
CA ARG A 351 -8.32 28.42 7.45
C ARG A 351 -7.28 28.79 6.39
N MET A 352 -5.99 28.81 6.75
CA MET A 352 -4.94 29.22 5.81
C MET A 352 -4.71 28.16 4.73
N ALA A 353 -4.63 26.89 5.11
CA ALA A 353 -4.54 25.76 4.19
C ALA A 353 -5.74 25.74 3.26
N PHE A 354 -6.96 25.93 3.78
CA PHE A 354 -8.16 26.02 2.95
C PHE A 354 -8.06 27.14 1.89
N VAL A 355 -7.75 28.37 2.31
CA VAL A 355 -7.58 29.53 1.41
C VAL A 355 -6.53 29.24 0.32
N LYS A 356 -5.37 28.72 0.71
CA LYS A 356 -4.30 28.41 -0.25
C LYS A 356 -4.70 27.29 -1.20
N THR A 357 -5.36 26.23 -0.72
CA THR A 357 -5.91 25.18 -1.59
C THR A 357 -6.91 25.75 -2.59
N MET A 358 -7.78 26.69 -2.17
CA MET A 358 -8.71 27.34 -3.09
C MET A 358 -7.98 28.15 -4.17
N SER A 359 -6.88 28.82 -3.83
CA SER A 359 -6.06 29.52 -4.84
C SER A 359 -5.40 28.58 -5.85
N VAL A 360 -5.08 27.33 -5.45
CA VAL A 360 -4.55 26.30 -6.36
C VAL A 360 -5.65 25.72 -7.24
N LEU A 361 -6.83 25.45 -6.68
CA LEU A 361 -7.95 24.87 -7.42
C LEU A 361 -8.61 25.88 -8.37
N PHE A 362 -8.60 27.17 -8.02
CA PHE A 362 -9.21 28.26 -8.78
C PHE A 362 -8.21 29.41 -8.99
N PRO A 363 -7.18 29.23 -9.85
CA PRO A 363 -6.11 30.21 -10.06
C PRO A 363 -6.57 31.54 -10.69
N GLN A 364 -7.83 31.60 -11.16
CA GLN A 364 -8.47 32.82 -11.65
C GLN A 364 -8.95 33.74 -10.53
N MET A 365 -9.01 33.28 -9.27
CA MET A 365 -9.38 34.13 -8.14
C MET A 365 -8.30 35.16 -7.85
N LYS A 366 -8.73 36.40 -7.58
CA LYS A 366 -7.87 37.47 -7.09
C LYS A 366 -7.96 37.50 -5.57
N ALA A 367 -6.86 37.14 -4.91
CA ALA A 367 -6.72 37.37 -3.48
C ALA A 367 -6.45 38.85 -3.19
N ASP A 368 -6.98 39.34 -2.07
CA ASP A 368 -6.80 40.73 -1.63
C ASP A 368 -5.40 40.96 -1.07
N GLU A 369 -4.82 39.91 -0.48
CA GLU A 369 -3.44 39.83 0.00
C GLU A 369 -2.63 38.86 -0.85
N GLU A 370 -1.31 39.02 -0.86
CA GLU A 370 -0.42 38.08 -1.54
C GLU A 370 -0.44 36.71 -0.85
N LEU A 371 -1.09 35.73 -1.50
CA LEU A 371 -1.10 34.34 -1.06
C LEU A 371 0.12 33.61 -1.61
N SER A 372 1.17 33.51 -0.80
CA SER A 372 2.34 32.69 -1.12
C SER A 372 2.15 31.26 -0.60
N ILE A 373 2.41 30.27 -1.46
CA ILE A 373 2.42 28.85 -1.08
C ILE A 373 3.86 28.43 -0.88
N HIS A 374 4.27 28.41 0.38
CA HIS A 374 5.61 27.97 0.76
C HIS A 374 5.71 26.46 0.64
N SER A 375 6.80 25.98 0.04
CA SER A 375 7.12 24.56 -0.01
C SER A 375 8.53 24.34 0.50
N PHE A 376 8.73 23.21 1.15
CA PHE A 376 9.97 22.85 1.82
C PHE A 376 10.48 21.55 1.20
N PRO A 377 11.78 21.45 0.84
CA PRO A 377 12.35 20.21 0.38
C PRO A 377 12.11 19.13 1.42
N TRP A 378 11.76 17.94 0.95
CA TRP A 378 11.62 16.76 1.77
C TRP A 378 12.37 15.62 1.10
N LYS A 379 13.04 14.77 1.88
CA LYS A 379 13.91 13.69 1.34
C LYS A 379 13.47 12.29 1.75
N GLU A 380 12.35 12.19 2.47
CA GLU A 380 11.80 10.90 2.88
C GLU A 380 11.03 10.25 1.74
N ASN A 381 11.07 8.92 1.69
CA ASN A 381 10.17 8.15 0.84
C ASN A 381 8.80 8.02 1.50
N LEU A 382 7.76 8.05 0.66
CA LEU A 382 6.40 7.70 1.02
C LEU A 382 6.04 6.34 0.43
N ASP A 383 5.07 5.67 1.03
CA ASP A 383 4.49 4.46 0.48
C ASP A 383 3.10 4.76 -0.10
N VAL A 384 2.91 4.51 -1.39
CA VAL A 384 1.64 4.72 -2.10
C VAL A 384 0.78 3.46 -1.97
N GLY A 385 -0.44 3.60 -1.44
CA GLY A 385 -1.41 2.52 -1.36
C GLY A 385 -2.15 2.28 -2.66
N GLN A 386 -1.96 1.10 -3.26
CA GLN A 386 -2.80 0.58 -4.34
C GLN A 386 -3.76 -0.45 -3.77
N ALA A 387 -5.07 -0.19 -3.83
CA ALA A 387 -6.08 -1.17 -3.46
C ALA A 387 -6.01 -2.40 -4.40
N ILE A 388 -5.96 -3.58 -3.80
CA ILE A 388 -5.91 -4.88 -4.47
C ILE A 388 -6.87 -5.86 -3.80
N GLU A 389 -7.39 -6.79 -4.59
CA GLU A 389 -8.25 -7.85 -4.07
C GLU A 389 -7.42 -9.10 -3.72
N ILE A 390 -7.59 -9.61 -2.51
CA ILE A 390 -7.07 -10.93 -2.12
C ILE A 390 -8.17 -11.98 -2.17
N THR A 391 -7.77 -13.21 -2.54
CA THR A 391 -8.66 -14.38 -2.64
C THR A 391 -8.44 -15.39 -1.52
N GLU A 392 -7.23 -15.43 -0.97
CA GLU A 392 -6.83 -16.34 0.09
C GLU A 392 -5.83 -15.65 1.00
N MET A 393 -5.88 -15.98 2.28
CA MET A 393 -4.92 -15.50 3.27
C MET A 393 -4.73 -16.51 4.38
N ASN A 394 -3.49 -16.66 4.80
CA ASN A 394 -3.12 -17.38 6.01
C ASN A 394 -2.00 -16.63 6.73
N GLU A 395 -1.52 -17.19 7.83
CA GLU A 395 -0.45 -16.56 8.62
C GLU A 395 0.89 -16.51 7.90
N ALA A 396 1.14 -17.37 6.91
CA ALA A 396 2.41 -17.43 6.18
C ALA A 396 2.39 -16.63 4.87
N GLY A 397 1.22 -16.19 4.38
CA GLY A 397 1.13 -15.52 3.09
C GLY A 397 -0.29 -15.17 2.64
N LEU A 398 -0.37 -14.64 1.42
CA LEU A 398 -1.63 -14.25 0.79
C LEU A 398 -1.62 -14.56 -0.71
N VAL A 399 -2.81 -14.63 -1.29
CA VAL A 399 -3.00 -14.73 -2.74
C VAL A 399 -3.80 -13.53 -3.20
N MET A 400 -3.25 -12.77 -4.14
CA MET A 400 -3.91 -11.58 -4.69
C MET A 400 -4.22 -11.71 -6.18
N LYS A 401 -5.33 -11.11 -6.59
CA LYS A 401 -5.66 -10.91 -8.01
C LYS A 401 -4.95 -9.67 -8.52
N TYR A 402 -4.36 -9.78 -9.71
CA TYR A 402 -3.72 -8.66 -10.39
C TYR A 402 -3.87 -8.78 -11.90
N GLU A 403 -3.82 -7.66 -12.61
CA GLU A 403 -3.98 -7.57 -14.08
C GLU A 403 -2.83 -8.23 -14.87
N ARG A 404 -1.73 -8.59 -14.20
CA ARG A 404 -0.56 -9.23 -14.81
C ARG A 404 0.14 -10.15 -13.82
N ALA A 405 0.88 -11.13 -14.35
CA ALA A 405 1.83 -11.90 -13.56
C ALA A 405 2.91 -10.96 -13.01
N LEU A 406 3.15 -11.01 -11.72
CA LEU A 406 4.32 -10.38 -11.11
C LEU A 406 5.51 -11.34 -11.22
N PRO A 407 6.73 -10.81 -11.48
CA PRO A 407 7.92 -11.65 -11.53
C PRO A 407 8.13 -12.39 -10.20
N ILE A 408 8.48 -13.67 -10.27
CA ILE A 408 8.86 -14.47 -9.10
C ILE A 408 10.06 -13.80 -8.41
N GLY A 409 10.07 -13.81 -7.08
CA GLY A 409 11.07 -13.12 -6.25
C GLY A 409 10.77 -11.65 -6.00
N THR A 410 9.80 -11.06 -6.70
CA THR A 410 9.40 -9.66 -6.48
C THR A 410 8.91 -9.46 -5.05
N VAL A 411 9.47 -8.46 -4.38
CA VAL A 411 9.08 -8.07 -3.02
C VAL A 411 8.09 -6.91 -3.08
N ARG A 412 7.04 -7.02 -2.27
CA ARG A 412 6.00 -6.00 -2.09
C ARG A 412 5.74 -5.81 -0.60
N ARG A 413 5.26 -4.63 -0.24
CA ARG A 413 4.77 -4.36 1.11
C ARG A 413 3.25 -4.27 1.05
N PHE A 414 2.58 -4.70 2.11
CA PHE A 414 1.14 -4.73 2.20
C PHE A 414 0.67 -4.07 3.50
N VAL A 415 -0.52 -3.49 3.42
CA VAL A 415 -1.24 -2.96 4.57
C VAL A 415 -2.57 -3.67 4.66
N LEU A 416 -2.79 -4.33 5.80
CA LEU A 416 -4.09 -4.90 6.14
C LEU A 416 -4.85 -3.86 6.96
N TRP A 417 -5.89 -3.28 6.37
CA TRP A 417 -6.60 -2.17 6.98
C TRP A 417 -7.26 -2.56 8.29
N LEU A 418 -6.99 -1.76 9.32
CA LEU A 418 -7.75 -1.71 10.56
C LEU A 418 -8.22 -0.25 10.78
N PRO A 419 -9.28 -0.02 11.57
CA PRO A 419 -9.77 1.34 11.85
C PRO A 419 -8.72 2.27 12.50
N VAL A 420 -7.69 1.70 13.13
CA VAL A 420 -6.58 2.41 13.77
C VAL A 420 -5.33 2.11 12.97
N GLU A 421 -4.73 3.12 12.36
CA GLU A 421 -3.50 2.99 11.56
C GLU A 421 -2.23 3.19 12.38
N ALA A 422 -2.32 3.86 13.54
CA ALA A 422 -1.17 4.04 14.41
C ALA A 422 -0.64 2.68 14.88
N GLY A 423 0.65 2.45 14.67
CA GLY A 423 1.30 1.19 14.96
C GLY A 423 0.96 0.05 13.99
N MET A 424 0.18 0.31 12.92
CA MET A 424 -0.11 -0.70 11.90
C MET A 424 1.19 -1.08 11.17
N PRO A 425 1.58 -2.35 11.16
CA PRO A 425 2.81 -2.76 10.50
C PRO A 425 2.66 -2.81 8.98
N PHE A 426 3.77 -2.64 8.28
CA PHE A 426 3.86 -2.82 6.83
C PHE A 426 4.42 -4.20 6.53
N LEU A 427 3.53 -5.13 6.14
CA LEU A 427 3.88 -6.52 5.92
C LEU A 427 4.70 -6.68 4.65
N THR A 428 5.95 -7.07 4.77
CA THR A 428 6.77 -7.42 3.60
C THR A 428 6.39 -8.81 3.13
N ALA A 429 6.22 -9.00 1.83
CA ALA A 429 5.94 -10.30 1.25
C ALA A 429 6.63 -10.46 -0.11
N ARG A 430 6.98 -11.70 -0.44
CA ARG A 430 7.67 -12.07 -1.67
C ARG A 430 6.76 -12.93 -2.55
N CYS A 431 6.63 -12.53 -3.81
CA CYS A 431 5.93 -13.33 -4.81
C CYS A 431 6.74 -14.59 -5.09
N TYR A 432 6.20 -15.78 -4.80
CA TYR A 432 6.88 -17.04 -5.09
C TYR A 432 6.24 -17.81 -6.25
N LEU A 433 5.01 -17.46 -6.62
CA LEU A 433 4.28 -18.09 -7.71
C LEU A 433 3.29 -17.11 -8.34
N ALA A 434 3.22 -17.09 -9.67
CA ALA A 434 2.19 -16.37 -10.40
C ALA A 434 1.54 -17.32 -11.41
N ARG A 435 0.21 -17.37 -11.45
CA ARG A 435 -0.54 -18.24 -12.37
C ARG A 435 -1.77 -17.53 -12.95
N PRO A 436 -2.25 -17.91 -14.14
CA PRO A 436 -3.53 -17.42 -14.65
C PRO A 436 -4.66 -17.68 -13.65
N GLY A 437 -5.56 -16.71 -13.47
CA GLY A 437 -6.72 -16.84 -12.60
C GLY A 437 -7.80 -17.75 -13.21
N PRO A 438 -8.56 -18.49 -12.39
CA PRO A 438 -9.66 -19.30 -12.89
C PRO A 438 -10.77 -18.39 -13.44
N GLY A 439 -11.14 -18.58 -14.70
CA GLY A 439 -12.37 -18.01 -15.27
C GLY A 439 -12.34 -16.54 -15.71
N GLN A 440 -11.18 -15.87 -15.76
CA GLN A 440 -11.05 -14.52 -16.34
C GLN A 440 -9.91 -14.44 -17.34
N ALA A 441 -10.22 -14.08 -18.59
CA ALA A 441 -9.22 -13.74 -19.59
C ALA A 441 -8.44 -12.49 -19.12
N GLY A 442 -7.15 -12.66 -18.82
CA GLY A 442 -6.23 -11.55 -18.50
C GLY A 442 -5.94 -11.33 -17.01
N GLY A 443 -6.57 -12.04 -16.07
CA GLY A 443 -6.26 -11.94 -14.64
C GLY A 443 -5.21 -12.97 -14.18
N PHE A 444 -4.35 -12.59 -13.24
CA PHE A 444 -3.37 -13.48 -12.60
C PHE A 444 -3.59 -13.56 -11.09
N LEU A 445 -3.42 -14.76 -10.54
CA LEU A 445 -3.27 -15.01 -9.11
C LEU A 445 -1.78 -14.99 -8.77
N ASN A 446 -1.38 -14.03 -7.96
CA ASN A 446 -0.02 -13.89 -7.46
C ASN A 446 0.01 -14.35 -6.02
N HIS A 447 0.81 -15.38 -5.75
CA HIS A 447 0.98 -15.98 -4.43
C HIS A 447 2.19 -15.38 -3.75
N PHE A 448 1.96 -14.84 -2.56
CA PHE A 448 2.96 -14.21 -1.74
C PHE A 448 3.20 -15.01 -0.47
N VAL A 449 4.47 -15.12 -0.08
CA VAL A 449 4.88 -15.54 1.25
C VAL A 449 5.24 -14.29 2.04
N PHE A 450 4.71 -14.14 3.25
CA PHE A 450 5.14 -13.06 4.14
C PHE A 450 6.60 -13.28 4.52
N PHE A 451 7.38 -12.21 4.44
CA PHE A 451 8.82 -12.24 4.45
C PHE A 451 9.37 -11.53 5.67
N GLY A 452 10.09 -12.25 6.54
CA GLY A 452 10.72 -11.63 7.70
C GLY A 452 9.72 -11.03 8.68
N MET A 453 8.65 -11.74 9.01
CA MET A 453 7.67 -11.22 9.97
C MET A 453 8.13 -11.34 11.41
N SER A 454 7.95 -10.27 12.18
CA SER A 454 7.94 -10.26 13.64
C SER A 454 6.68 -10.90 14.24
N ASP A 455 6.73 -11.24 15.52
CA ASP A 455 5.56 -11.68 16.30
C ASP A 455 4.42 -10.65 16.29
N HIS A 456 4.77 -9.36 16.28
CA HIS A 456 3.81 -8.27 16.21
C HIS A 456 3.03 -8.30 14.88
N GLU A 457 3.74 -8.53 13.76
CA GLU A 457 3.14 -8.65 12.42
C GLU A 457 2.28 -9.91 12.28
N ILE A 458 2.75 -11.05 12.79
CA ILE A 458 1.96 -12.30 12.81
C ILE A 458 0.66 -12.09 13.60
N LYS A 459 0.75 -11.44 14.76
CA LYS A 459 -0.43 -11.11 15.58
C LYS A 459 -1.38 -10.18 14.83
N HIS A 460 -0.86 -9.18 14.11
CA HIS A 460 -1.66 -8.29 13.26
C HIS A 460 -2.41 -9.05 12.18
N VAL A 461 -1.74 -9.96 11.46
CA VAL A 461 -2.35 -10.86 10.46
C VAL A 461 -3.48 -11.69 11.08
N ARG A 462 -3.24 -12.33 12.23
CA ARG A 462 -4.23 -13.15 12.94
C ARG A 462 -5.47 -12.35 13.35
N LEU A 463 -5.27 -11.15 13.91
CA LEU A 463 -6.37 -10.26 14.29
C LEU A 463 -7.19 -9.83 13.07
N TRP A 464 -6.50 -9.43 12.00
CA TRP A 464 -7.16 -9.04 10.76
C TRP A 464 -7.99 -10.19 10.17
N MET A 465 -7.44 -11.40 10.08
CA MET A 465 -8.14 -12.58 9.56
C MET A 465 -9.41 -12.87 10.37
N ARG A 466 -9.31 -12.85 11.71
CA ARG A 466 -10.45 -13.03 12.61
C ARG A 466 -11.53 -11.98 12.39
N ASP A 467 -11.15 -10.71 12.35
CA ASP A 467 -12.11 -9.60 12.24
C ASP A 467 -12.79 -9.59 10.86
N ASN A 468 -12.04 -9.89 9.80
CA ASN A 468 -12.59 -10.05 8.45
C ASN A 468 -13.57 -11.23 8.37
N TYR A 469 -13.26 -12.37 9.00
CA TYR A 469 -14.18 -13.51 9.10
C TYR A 469 -15.50 -13.12 9.81
N ILE A 470 -15.42 -12.38 10.93
CA ILE A 470 -16.59 -11.90 11.67
C ILE A 470 -17.43 -10.96 10.78
N GLN A 471 -16.79 -10.02 10.08
CA GLN A 471 -17.48 -9.09 9.19
C GLN A 471 -18.19 -9.79 8.04
N GLN A 472 -17.58 -10.83 7.46
CA GLN A 472 -18.19 -11.62 6.38
C GLN A 472 -19.39 -12.42 6.89
N LYS A 473 -19.29 -13.01 8.08
CA LYS A 473 -20.40 -13.73 8.71
C LYS A 473 -21.59 -12.81 9.05
N ASN A 474 -21.34 -11.54 9.35
CA ASN A 474 -22.40 -10.57 9.65
C ASN A 474 -23.10 -10.01 8.40
N LYS A 475 -22.53 -10.19 7.20
CA LYS A 475 -23.10 -9.73 5.94
C LYS A 475 -24.02 -10.75 5.26
N GLY A 476 -23.89 -12.03 5.61
CA GLY A 476 -24.74 -13.13 5.15
C GLY A 476 -25.75 -13.52 6.22
#